data_AF-A0AA34Z2B0-F1
#
_entry.id   AF-A0AA34Z2B0-F1
#
_cell.length_a   1.000
_cell.length_b   1.000
_cell.length_c   1.000
_cell.angle_alpha   90.00
_cell.angle_beta   90.00
_cell.angle_gamma   90.00
#
_symmetry.space_group_name_H-M   'P 1'
#
loop_
_entity.id
_entity.type
_entity.pdbx_description
1 polymer ?
#
loop_
_entity_poly.entity_id
_entity_poly.type
_entity_poly.pdbx_seq_one_letter_code
_entity_poly.pdbx_strand_id
1 'polypeptide(L)'
;MATILTGMLYGLEQVNDTELPDILNNAPVLPLFQQDALTLFAQCDYLKAALGIEFSRYWIHSRLMELSAFEGIVTAEETHFPS
;
A
#
# COMPACT_ATOMS: atom_id res chain seq x y z
N MET A 1 6.37 -4.68 -10.13
CA MET A 1 5.81 -5.80 -10.91
C MET A 1 5.40 -6.98 -10.02
N ALA A 2 6.26 -7.44 -9.09
CA ALA A 2 5.94 -8.57 -8.19
C ALA A 2 4.58 -8.42 -7.47
N THR A 3 4.31 -7.26 -6.87
CA THR A 3 3.03 -6.97 -6.18
C THR A 3 1.79 -7.16 -7.06
N ILE A 4 1.83 -6.68 -8.30
CA ILE A 4 0.69 -6.77 -9.23
C ILE A 4 0.46 -8.23 -9.63
N LEU A 5 1.55 -8.94 -9.95
CA LEU A 5 1.47 -10.37 -10.27
C LEU A 5 0.94 -11.19 -9.09
N THR A 6 1.41 -10.92 -7.88
CA THR A 6 0.88 -11.54 -6.65
C THR A 6 -0.62 -11.28 -6.50
N GLY A 7 -1.10 -10.06 -6.79
CA GLY A 7 -2.53 -9.76 -6.76
C GLY A 7 -3.34 -10.53 -7.82
N MET A 8 -2.80 -10.70 -9.02
CA MET A 8 -3.42 -11.52 -10.06
C MET A 8 -3.49 -12.99 -9.65
N LEU A 9 -2.41 -13.54 -9.07
CA LEU A 9 -2.39 -14.91 -8.56
C LEU A 9 -3.36 -15.10 -7.40
N TYR A 10 -3.45 -14.14 -6.48
CA TYR A 10 -4.44 -14.15 -5.40
C TYR A 10 -5.87 -14.27 -5.95
N GLY A 11 -6.21 -13.49 -6.98
CA GLY A 11 -7.51 -13.55 -7.64
C GLY A 11 -7.81 -14.93 -8.23
N LEU A 12 -6.81 -15.62 -8.77
CA LEU A 12 -6.98 -16.97 -9.32
C LEU A 12 -7.07 -18.06 -8.24
N GLU A 13 -6.43 -17.87 -7.09
CA GLU A 13 -6.34 -18.86 -6.03
C GLU A 13 -7.45 -18.77 -4.99
N GLN A 14 -7.95 -17.55 -4.71
CA GLN A 14 -8.75 -17.27 -3.52
C GLN A 14 -10.13 -16.67 -3.81
N VAL A 15 -10.40 -16.21 -5.04
CA VAL A 15 -11.71 -15.60 -5.39
C VAL A 15 -12.59 -16.64 -6.07
N ASN A 16 -13.79 -16.82 -5.53
CA ASN A 16 -14.79 -17.71 -6.12
C ASN A 16 -15.67 -16.98 -7.14
N ASP A 17 -16.20 -17.72 -8.11
CA ASP A 17 -17.11 -17.18 -9.15
C ASP A 17 -18.37 -16.51 -8.57
N THR A 18 -18.78 -16.90 -7.36
CA THR A 18 -19.92 -16.31 -6.65
C THR A 18 -19.62 -14.96 -6.02
N GLU A 19 -18.36 -14.67 -5.71
CA GLU A 19 -17.91 -13.41 -5.09
C GLU A 19 -17.46 -12.39 -6.14
N LEU A 20 -17.12 -12.86 -7.34
CA LEU A 20 -16.64 -12.06 -8.45
C LEU A 20 -17.58 -10.90 -8.83
N PRO A 21 -18.92 -11.08 -8.93
CA PRO A 21 -19.81 -9.98 -9.27
C PRO A 21 -19.75 -8.83 -8.25
N ASP A 22 -19.66 -9.15 -6.96
CA ASP A 22 -19.62 -8.13 -5.90
C ASP A 22 -18.29 -7.38 -5.91
N ILE A 23 -17.17 -8.07 -6.14
CA ILE A 23 -15.84 -7.46 -6.26
C ILE A 23 -15.77 -6.50 -7.46
N LEU A 24 -16.36 -6.89 -8.59
CA LEU A 24 -16.37 -6.06 -9.80
C LEU A 24 -17.28 -4.83 -9.68
N ASN A 25 -18.38 -4.95 -8.94
CA ASN A 25 -19.35 -3.87 -8.77
C ASN A 25 -18.99 -2.91 -7.62
N ASN A 26 -18.26 -3.38 -6.61
CA ASN A 26 -17.90 -2.60 -5.42
C ASN A 26 -16.38 -2.54 -5.24
N ALA A 27 -15.73 -1.72 -6.06
CA ALA A 27 -14.29 -1.50 -5.93
C ALA A 27 -13.95 -0.91 -4.54
N PRO A 28 -12.96 -1.47 -3.82
CA PRO A 28 -12.57 -0.95 -2.53
C PRO A 28 -11.94 0.44 -2.66
N VAL A 29 -12.17 1.29 -1.65
CA VAL A 29 -11.57 2.62 -1.60
C VAL A 29 -10.07 2.50 -1.37
N LEU A 30 -9.28 3.12 -2.23
CA LEU A 30 -7.83 3.13 -2.11
C LEU A 30 -7.37 4.16 -1.07
N PRO A 31 -6.29 3.87 -0.33
CA PRO A 31 -5.71 4.83 0.60
C PRO A 31 -5.24 6.07 -0.16
N LEU A 32 -5.62 7.24 0.36
CA LEU A 32 -5.24 8.54 -0.23
C LEU A 32 -3.86 8.99 0.24
N PHE A 33 -3.43 8.51 1.40
CA PHE A 33 -2.14 8.86 2.01
C PHE A 33 -1.22 7.66 2.12
N GLN A 34 0.08 7.94 2.07
CA GLN A 34 1.12 6.92 2.13
C GLN A 34 1.11 6.16 3.46
N GLN A 35 0.82 6.81 4.60
CA GLN A 35 0.80 6.12 5.90
C GLN A 35 -0.29 5.04 5.96
N ASP A 36 -1.47 5.35 5.42
CA ASP A 36 -2.58 4.40 5.34
C ASP A 36 -2.23 3.22 4.42
N ALA A 37 -1.61 3.50 3.28
CA ALA A 37 -1.15 2.46 2.35
C ALA A 37 -0.11 1.53 2.98
N LEU A 38 0.84 2.08 3.75
CA LEU A 38 1.84 1.28 4.47
C LEU A 38 1.21 0.43 5.58
N THR A 39 0.20 0.97 6.28
CA THR A 39 -0.54 0.25 7.32
C THR A 39 -1.31 -0.93 6.74
N LEU A 40 -2.05 -0.72 5.63
CA LEU A 40 -2.76 -1.78 4.93
C LEU A 40 -1.80 -2.84 4.38
N PHE A 41 -0.67 -2.43 3.81
CA PHE A 41 0.37 -3.35 3.35
C PHE A 41 0.93 -4.20 4.50
N ALA A 42 1.18 -3.59 5.67
CA ALA A 42 1.69 -4.29 6.85
C ALA A 42 0.72 -5.36 7.38
N GLN A 43 -0.59 -5.19 7.14
CA GLN A 43 -1.64 -6.15 7.51
C GLN A 43 -1.85 -7.26 6.46
N CYS A 44 -1.31 -7.11 5.25
CA CYS A 44 -1.52 -8.08 4.17
C CYS A 44 -0.51 -9.23 4.22
N ASP A 45 -0.85 -10.31 4.94
CA ASP A 45 0.03 -11.47 5.12
C ASP A 45 0.35 -12.18 3.81
N TYR A 46 -0.63 -12.31 2.90
CA TYR A 46 -0.42 -12.94 1.60
C TYR A 46 0.66 -12.23 0.78
N LEU A 47 0.59 -10.90 0.72
CA LEU A 47 1.52 -10.10 -0.05
C LEU A 47 2.92 -10.08 0.60
N LYS A 48 3.01 -10.01 1.93
CA LYS A 48 4.28 -10.12 2.66
C LYS A 48 4.95 -11.47 2.48
N ALA A 49 4.17 -12.56 2.47
CA ALA A 49 4.67 -13.90 2.22
C ALA A 49 5.24 -14.03 0.79
N ALA A 50 4.51 -13.52 -0.21
CA ALA A 50 4.92 -13.58 -1.62
C ALA A 50 6.14 -12.70 -1.93
N LEU A 51 6.25 -11.52 -1.31
CA LEU A 51 7.38 -10.61 -1.52
C LEU A 51 8.59 -10.93 -0.63
N GLY A 52 8.38 -11.73 0.41
CA GLY A 52 9.36 -12.01 1.46
C GLY A 52 9.18 -11.11 2.68
N ILE A 53 9.16 -11.73 3.86
CA ILE A 53 8.93 -11.06 5.15
C ILE A 53 10.00 -10.02 5.42
N GLU A 54 11.27 -10.37 5.19
CA GLU A 54 12.41 -9.48 5.42
C GLU A 54 12.41 -8.30 4.45
N PHE A 55 12.15 -8.55 3.16
CA PHE A 55 11.98 -7.49 2.17
C PHE A 55 10.87 -6.52 2.58
N SER A 56 9.71 -7.06 2.97
CA SER A 56 8.56 -6.26 3.37
C SER A 56 8.86 -5.39 4.59
N ARG A 57 9.60 -5.93 5.58
CA ARG A 57 10.03 -5.16 6.76
C ARG A 57 10.94 -3.99 6.38
N TYR A 58 11.97 -4.25 5.56
CA TYR A 58 12.90 -3.20 5.13
C TYR A 58 12.22 -2.16 4.24
N TRP A 59 11.29 -2.58 3.38
CA TRP A 59 10.52 -1.68 2.52
C TRP A 59 9.68 -0.71 3.34
N ILE A 60 8.89 -1.21 4.31
CA ILE A 60 8.08 -0.37 5.21
C ILE A 60 8.99 0.62 5.95
N HIS A 61 10.08 0.13 6.54
CA HIS A 61 11.02 0.98 7.27
C HIS A 61 11.60 2.09 6.38
N SER A 62 12.04 1.77 5.16
CA SER A 62 12.56 2.74 4.21
C SER A 62 11.54 3.83 3.88
N ARG A 63 10.25 3.47 3.74
CA ARG A 63 9.19 4.43 3.42
C ARG A 63 8.82 5.32 4.60
N LEU A 64 8.90 4.81 5.82
CA LEU A 64 8.73 5.63 7.02
C LEU A 64 9.89 6.61 7.24
N MET A 65 11.13 6.19 6.94
CA MET A 65 12.29 7.08 6.99
C MET A 65 12.19 8.21 5.95
N GLU A 66 11.74 7.90 4.74
CA GLU A 66 11.48 8.89 3.69
C GLU A 66 10.43 9.92 4.13
N LEU A 67 9.33 9.48 4.73
CA LEU A 67 8.30 10.36 5.27
C LEU A 67 8.85 11.26 6.38
N SER A 68 9.59 10.70 7.33
CA SER A 68 10.18 11.48 8.42
C SER A 68 11.15 12.55 7.91
N ALA A 69 11.90 12.25 6.84
CA ALA A 69 12.77 13.23 6.19
C ALA A 69 11.96 14.35 5.50
N PHE A 70 10.84 14.01 4.86
CA PHE A 70 9.95 14.97 4.23
C PHE A 70 9.33 15.94 5.25
N GLU A 71 8.83 15.43 6.38
CA GLU A 71 8.23 16.24 7.46
C GLU A 71 9.23 17.21 8.11
N GLY A 72 10.53 17.00 7.92
CA GLY A 72 11.59 17.90 8.39
C GLY A 72 11.86 19.11 7.48
N ILE A 73 11.22 19.19 6.31
CA ILE A 73 11.47 20.23 5.29
C ILE A 73 10.25 21.15 5.21
N VAL A 74 10.48 22.47 5.23
CA VAL A 74 9.46 23.45 4.86
C VAL A 74 9.36 23.50 3.34
N THR A 75 8.21 23.15 2.82
CA THR A 75 7.92 23.11 1.38
C THR A 75 7.52 24.48 0.85
N ALA A 76 7.64 24.66 -0.47
CA ALA A 76 7.25 25.91 -1.12
C ALA A 76 5.76 26.24 -0.92
N GLU A 77 4.90 25.22 -0.91
CA GLU A 77 3.46 25.38 -0.69
C GLU A 77 3.16 25.91 0.72
N GLU A 78 3.92 25.50 1.73
CA GLU A 78 3.78 26.01 3.11
C GLU A 78 4.25 27.47 3.24
N THR A 79 5.23 27.90 2.43
CA THR A 79 5.68 29.30 2.42
C THR A 79 4.74 30.26 1.69
N HIS A 80 3.93 29.77 0.74
CA HIS A 80 3.00 30.61 -0.02
C HIS A 80 1.72 30.95 0.75
N PHE A 81 1.44 30.26 1.86
CA PHE A 81 0.37 30.56 2.80
C PHE A 81 0.96 31.00 4.14
N PRO A 82 1.42 32.26 4.27
CA PRO A 82 1.77 32.78 5.58
C PRO A 82 0.51 32.79 6.46
N SER A 83 0.64 32.24 7.66
CA SER A 83 -0.38 32.21 8.71
C SER A 83 -0.74 33.59 9.25
#